data_AF-A0A356G5W0-F1
#
_entry.id   AF-A0A356G5W0-F1
#
_cell.length_a   1.000
_cell.length_b   1.000
_cell.length_c   1.000
_cell.angle_alpha   90.00
_cell.angle_beta   90.00
_cell.angle_gamma   90.00
#
_symmetry.space_group_name_H-M   'P 1'
#
loop_
_entity.id
_entity.type
_entity.pdbx_description
1 polymer ?
#
loop_
_entity_poly.entity_id
_entity_poly.type
_entity_poly.pdbx_seq_one_letter_code
_entity_poly.pdbx_strand_id
1 'polypeptide(L)'
;MWKRSEVERLTGLGRHVIQNLCNKNTSQDGLGFWEPAVMKPGYSRFDEGDLLAFYLVRQLVGAGFTQVEVAGMVGDMLEEGDAFAKALQKKALSLCERRRRLDAQLESIRRLGAATACLPENRLYGVMERGLLASADRALDVSGCARGFSAEKRERVKAALRRFVHEIWRAVCGEKNDGQVSVLAEGVRSLVSSGVAPSDPEAQRTIRGLVASMADGFAGDDDMIALLVQSLARFLHEEENGVPVELAFGRSSFAYLGDAVSALVVADANGNGLG
;
A
#
# COMPACT_ATOMS: atom_id res chain seq x y z
N MET A 1 -4.78 -15.39 48.22
CA MET A 1 -5.85 -16.09 47.48
C MET A 1 -7.05 -15.17 47.26
N TRP A 2 -7.44 -14.97 46.00
CA TRP A 2 -8.46 -14.04 45.54
C TRP A 2 -9.72 -14.77 45.05
N LYS A 3 -10.88 -14.14 45.18
CA LYS A 3 -12.13 -14.56 44.52
C LYS A 3 -12.15 -14.08 43.08
N ARG A 4 -12.93 -14.76 42.23
CA ARG A 4 -13.14 -14.35 40.82
C ARG A 4 -13.53 -12.87 40.65
N SER A 5 -14.43 -12.35 41.48
CA SER A 5 -14.83 -10.93 41.42
C SER A 5 -13.67 -9.96 41.69
N GLU A 6 -12.70 -10.38 42.49
CA GLU A 6 -11.49 -9.59 42.76
C GLU A 6 -10.52 -9.68 41.59
N VAL A 7 -10.40 -10.85 40.96
CA VAL A 7 -9.63 -11.04 39.72
C VAL A 7 -10.21 -10.20 38.57
N GLU A 8 -11.54 -10.23 38.37
CA GLU A 8 -12.24 -9.40 37.38
C GLU A 8 -11.91 -7.92 37.58
N ARG A 9 -11.98 -7.43 38.83
CA ARG A 9 -11.67 -6.04 39.17
C ARG A 9 -10.20 -5.67 38.93
N LEU A 10 -9.27 -6.57 39.27
CA LEU A 10 -7.83 -6.31 39.16
C LEU A 10 -7.30 -6.41 37.74
N THR A 11 -7.85 -7.31 36.93
CA THR A 11 -7.36 -7.60 35.57
C THR A 11 -8.21 -6.94 34.50
N GLY A 12 -9.43 -6.52 34.83
CA GLY A 12 -10.42 -6.02 33.88
C GLY A 12 -10.95 -7.10 32.92
N LEU A 13 -10.61 -8.38 33.13
CA LEU A 13 -11.15 -9.47 32.35
C LEU A 13 -12.60 -9.73 32.77
N GLY A 14 -13.49 -9.81 31.78
CA GLY A 14 -14.89 -10.15 32.04
C GLY A 14 -15.04 -11.58 32.55
N ARG A 15 -16.09 -11.80 33.36
CA ARG A 15 -16.43 -13.12 33.94
C ARG A 15 -16.35 -14.27 32.92
N HIS A 16 -16.91 -14.07 31.73
CA HIS A 16 -16.96 -15.08 30.68
C HIS A 16 -15.57 -15.44 30.14
N VAL A 17 -14.63 -14.49 30.08
CA VAL A 17 -13.25 -14.76 29.66
C VAL A 17 -12.53 -15.62 30.69
N ILE A 18 -12.63 -15.26 31.98
CA ILE A 18 -12.05 -16.05 33.07
C ILE A 18 -12.66 -17.45 33.11
N GLN A 19 -13.98 -17.58 32.90
CA GLN A 19 -14.65 -18.87 32.84
C GLN A 19 -14.21 -19.71 31.63
N ASN A 20 -14.08 -19.12 30.43
CA ASN A 20 -13.63 -19.84 29.24
C ASN A 20 -12.17 -20.32 29.37
N LEU A 21 -11.33 -19.56 30.07
CA LEU A 21 -9.95 -19.95 30.35
C LEU A 21 -9.87 -21.10 31.37
N CYS A 22 -10.76 -21.11 32.38
CA CYS A 22 -10.71 -22.09 33.46
C CYS A 22 -11.53 -23.36 33.23
N ASN A 23 -12.64 -23.29 32.49
CA ASN A 23 -13.56 -24.41 32.35
C ASN A 23 -13.51 -24.96 30.92
N LYS A 24 -13.37 -26.28 30.77
CA LYS A 24 -13.74 -26.95 29.52
C LYS A 24 -15.27 -26.99 29.45
N ASN A 25 -15.87 -26.24 28.52
CA ASN A 25 -17.29 -26.41 28.24
C ASN A 25 -17.50 -27.71 27.45
N THR A 26 -18.62 -28.39 27.72
CA THR A 26 -19.08 -29.59 27.00
C THR A 26 -19.33 -29.35 25.51
N SER A 27 -19.37 -28.09 25.06
CA SER A 27 -19.50 -27.66 23.66
C SER A 27 -18.18 -27.34 22.93
N GLN A 28 -17.02 -27.67 23.51
CA GLN A 28 -15.66 -27.40 22.97
C GLN A 28 -15.20 -25.93 22.88
N ASP A 29 -16.00 -24.94 23.33
CA ASP A 29 -15.60 -23.52 23.26
C ASP A 29 -14.76 -23.02 24.46
N GLY A 30 -14.72 -23.78 25.56
CA GLY A 30 -13.91 -23.45 26.73
C GLY A 30 -12.51 -24.01 26.57
N LEU A 31 -11.49 -23.15 26.60
CA LEU A 31 -10.09 -23.54 26.45
C LEU A 31 -9.64 -24.47 27.58
N GLY A 32 -10.19 -24.28 28.79
CA GLY A 32 -9.91 -25.12 29.96
C GLY A 32 -8.42 -25.33 30.19
N PHE A 33 -7.66 -24.27 29.93
CA PHE A 33 -6.22 -24.23 29.93
C PHE A 33 -5.67 -23.95 31.34
N TRP A 34 -6.44 -23.26 32.19
CA TRP A 34 -5.94 -22.77 33.48
C TRP A 34 -6.76 -23.30 34.66
N GLU A 35 -6.13 -24.09 35.54
CA GLU A 35 -6.79 -24.60 36.75
C GLU A 35 -6.54 -23.63 37.93
N PRO A 36 -7.58 -23.02 38.54
CA PRO A 36 -7.41 -22.21 39.74
C PRO A 36 -6.76 -23.00 40.88
N ALA A 37 -5.94 -22.34 41.71
CA ALA A 37 -5.30 -22.96 42.87
C ALA A 37 -6.26 -23.71 43.81
N VAL A 38 -7.52 -23.28 43.91
CA VAL A 38 -8.59 -24.07 44.53
C VAL A 38 -9.82 -24.07 43.62
N MET A 39 -10.23 -25.27 43.18
CA MET A 39 -11.50 -25.48 42.46
C MET A 39 -12.45 -26.37 43.29
N LYS A 40 -13.62 -25.82 43.65
CA LYS A 40 -14.77 -26.56 44.21
C LYS A 40 -16.05 -26.18 43.45
N PRO A 41 -17.09 -27.02 43.43
CA PRO A 41 -18.36 -26.67 42.79
C PRO A 41 -18.90 -25.33 43.32
N GLY A 42 -19.04 -24.34 42.42
CA GLY A 42 -19.49 -22.98 42.76
C GLY A 42 -18.45 -22.07 43.43
N TYR A 43 -17.19 -22.52 43.59
CA TYR A 43 -16.17 -21.79 44.33
C TYR A 43 -14.78 -21.98 43.74
N SER A 44 -14.20 -20.87 43.27
CA SER A 44 -12.81 -20.83 42.79
C SER A 44 -12.01 -19.81 43.59
N ARG A 45 -10.79 -20.18 44.01
CA ARG A 45 -9.80 -19.24 44.54
C ARG A 45 -8.56 -19.25 43.67
N PHE A 46 -8.04 -18.05 43.48
CA PHE A 46 -6.89 -17.78 42.65
C PHE A 46 -5.72 -17.38 43.54
N ASP A 47 -4.52 -17.86 43.27
CA ASP A 47 -3.31 -17.43 43.96
C ASP A 47 -2.58 -16.31 43.20
N GLU A 48 -1.32 -16.05 43.55
CA GLU A 48 -0.52 -15.00 42.92
C GLU A 48 -0.11 -15.37 41.49
N GLY A 49 0.23 -16.64 41.24
CA GLY A 49 0.56 -17.14 39.91
C GLY A 49 -0.62 -17.02 38.97
N ASP A 50 -1.82 -17.36 39.47
CA ASP A 50 -3.08 -17.19 38.75
C ASP A 50 -3.31 -15.73 38.33
N LEU A 51 -3.06 -14.78 39.24
CA LEU A 51 -3.20 -13.35 38.94
C LEU A 51 -2.21 -12.88 37.88
N LEU A 52 -0.95 -13.31 37.96
CA LEU A 52 0.07 -12.97 36.97
C LEU A 52 -0.27 -13.54 35.59
N ALA A 53 -0.80 -14.76 35.53
CA ALA A 53 -1.27 -15.37 34.29
C ALA A 53 -2.46 -14.60 33.70
N PHE A 54 -3.47 -14.24 34.50
CA PHE A 54 -4.58 -13.41 34.01
C PHE A 54 -4.14 -12.00 33.60
N TYR A 55 -3.14 -11.43 34.27
CA TYR A 55 -2.52 -10.18 33.85
C TYR A 55 -1.87 -10.34 32.47
N LEU A 56 -1.10 -11.40 32.24
CA LEU A 56 -0.50 -11.70 30.93
C LEU A 56 -1.56 -11.89 29.84
N VAL A 57 -2.60 -12.69 30.12
CA VAL A 57 -3.76 -12.87 29.22
C VAL A 57 -4.36 -11.52 28.85
N ARG A 58 -4.54 -10.62 29.82
CA ARG A 58 -5.07 -9.27 29.57
C ARG A 58 -4.17 -8.48 28.63
N GLN A 59 -2.86 -8.54 28.80
CA GLN A 59 -1.90 -7.87 27.92
C GLN A 59 -1.97 -8.43 26.49
N LEU A 60 -2.02 -9.76 26.34
CA LEU A 60 -2.10 -10.42 25.04
C LEU A 60 -3.42 -10.09 24.32
N VAL A 61 -4.56 -10.17 25.01
CA VAL A 61 -5.86 -9.76 24.42
C VAL A 61 -5.84 -8.28 24.05
N GLY A 62 -5.26 -7.42 24.89
CA GLY A 62 -5.07 -5.99 24.60
C GLY A 62 -4.20 -5.74 23.36
N ALA A 63 -3.20 -6.58 23.13
CA ALA A 63 -2.36 -6.57 21.93
C ALA A 63 -3.04 -7.21 20.69
N GLY A 64 -4.30 -7.63 20.82
CA GLY A 64 -5.10 -8.17 19.71
C GLY A 64 -4.94 -9.66 19.46
N PHE A 65 -4.35 -10.42 20.39
CA PHE A 65 -4.38 -11.89 20.34
C PHE A 65 -5.79 -12.41 20.62
N THR A 66 -6.21 -13.42 19.86
CA THR A 66 -7.47 -14.12 20.09
C THR A 66 -7.36 -15.06 21.29
N GLN A 67 -8.49 -15.44 21.89
CA GLN A 67 -8.48 -16.35 23.04
C GLN A 67 -7.78 -17.68 22.73
N VAL A 68 -7.94 -18.20 21.51
CA VAL A 68 -7.28 -19.43 21.04
C VAL A 68 -5.75 -19.25 20.96
N GLU A 69 -5.28 -18.11 20.48
CA GLU A 69 -3.83 -17.82 20.42
C GLU A 69 -3.23 -17.67 21.82
N VAL A 70 -3.97 -17.06 22.77
CA VAL A 70 -3.46 -16.78 24.12
C VAL A 70 -3.07 -18.04 24.88
N ALA A 71 -3.81 -19.15 24.73
CA ALA A 71 -3.49 -20.40 25.43
C ALA A 71 -2.10 -20.93 25.05
N GLY A 72 -1.76 -20.94 23.76
CA GLY A 72 -0.43 -21.32 23.28
C GLY A 72 0.64 -20.33 23.73
N MET A 73 0.34 -19.03 23.69
CA MET A 73 1.28 -17.97 24.07
C MET A 73 1.69 -18.00 25.55
N VAL A 74 0.78 -18.38 26.46
CA VAL A 74 1.12 -18.51 27.88
C VAL A 74 2.06 -19.69 28.10
N GLY A 75 1.85 -20.81 27.38
CA GLY A 75 2.79 -21.95 27.39
C GLY A 75 4.15 -21.56 26.83
N ASP A 76 4.18 -20.99 25.62
CA ASP A 76 5.41 -20.56 24.93
C ASP A 76 6.25 -19.55 25.73
N MET A 77 5.63 -18.75 26.60
CA MET A 77 6.33 -17.78 27.45
C MET A 77 7.04 -18.45 28.63
N LEU A 78 6.54 -19.58 29.09
CA LEU A 78 7.08 -20.32 30.24
C LEU A 78 8.10 -21.38 29.82
N GLU A 79 8.14 -21.73 28.53
CA GLU A 79 9.12 -22.65 27.95
C GLU A 79 10.43 -21.94 27.57
N GLU A 80 11.54 -22.67 27.62
CA GLU A 80 12.82 -22.16 27.14
C GLU A 80 12.83 -22.15 25.59
N GLY A 81 12.86 -20.95 25.00
CA GLY A 81 13.01 -20.79 23.55
C GLY A 81 12.46 -19.49 22.98
N ASP A 82 12.50 -19.37 21.66
CA ASP A 82 12.11 -18.15 20.95
C ASP A 82 10.65 -18.17 20.45
N ALA A 83 9.85 -19.19 20.80
CA ALA A 83 8.49 -19.37 20.28
C ALA A 83 7.61 -18.14 20.58
N PHE A 84 7.61 -17.70 21.84
CA PHE A 84 6.89 -16.51 22.28
C PHE A 84 7.35 -15.24 21.55
N ALA A 85 8.68 -15.03 21.44
CA ALA A 85 9.24 -13.87 20.77
C ALA A 85 8.88 -13.83 19.27
N LYS A 86 8.96 -14.98 18.57
CA LYS A 86 8.57 -15.12 17.17
C LYS A 86 7.09 -14.86 16.95
N ALA A 87 6.23 -15.35 17.85
CA ALA A 87 4.80 -15.11 17.77
C ALA A 87 4.44 -13.63 17.99
N LEU A 88 5.10 -12.94 18.94
CA LEU A 88 4.97 -11.49 19.12
C LEU A 88 5.40 -10.71 17.86
N GLN A 89 6.55 -11.06 17.27
CA GLN A 89 7.02 -10.45 16.03
C GLN A 89 6.05 -10.65 14.88
N LYS A 90 5.53 -11.88 14.72
CA LYS A 90 4.51 -12.19 13.71
C LYS A 90 3.25 -11.36 13.90
N LYS A 91 2.78 -11.20 15.15
CA LYS A 91 1.61 -10.37 15.47
C LYS A 91 1.86 -8.89 15.17
N ALA A 92 3.03 -8.37 15.53
CA ALA A 92 3.42 -7.00 15.22
C ALA A 92 3.44 -6.74 13.71
N LEU A 93 4.01 -7.65 12.91
CA LEU A 93 3.99 -7.56 11.45
C LEU A 93 2.56 -7.55 10.89
N SER A 94 1.70 -8.44 11.38
CA SER A 94 0.29 -8.48 10.97
C SER A 94 -0.47 -7.19 11.30
N LEU A 95 -0.23 -6.61 12.48
CA LEU A 95 -0.84 -5.33 12.88
C LEU A 95 -0.29 -4.17 12.03
N CYS A 96 1.01 -4.15 11.73
CA CYS A 96 1.60 -3.18 10.81
C CYS A 96 0.99 -3.26 9.41
N GLU A 97 0.78 -4.47 8.88
CA GLU A 97 0.12 -4.66 7.58
C GLU A 97 -1.33 -4.17 7.62
N ARG A 98 -2.08 -4.54 8.67
CA ARG A 98 -3.45 -4.07 8.86
C ARG A 98 -3.53 -2.55 8.97
N ARG A 99 -2.60 -1.91 9.68
CA ARG A 99 -2.50 -0.45 9.76
C ARG A 99 -2.27 0.16 8.38
N ARG A 100 -1.32 -0.35 7.60
CA ARG A 100 -1.07 0.12 6.22
C ARG A 100 -2.32 0.00 5.35
N ARG A 101 -3.07 -1.10 5.47
CA ARG A 101 -4.33 -1.30 4.74
C ARG A 101 -5.39 -0.26 5.13
N LEU A 102 -5.57 -0.02 6.43
CA LEU A 102 -6.51 1.01 6.92
C LEU A 102 -6.08 2.42 6.49
N ASP A 103 -4.80 2.74 6.55
CA ASP A 103 -4.26 4.03 6.10
C ASP A 103 -4.52 4.23 4.60
N ALA A 104 -4.32 3.20 3.77
CA ALA A 104 -4.65 3.24 2.34
C ALA A 104 -6.15 3.42 2.07
N GLN A 105 -7.02 2.76 2.85
CA GLN A 105 -8.47 2.94 2.76
C GLN A 105 -8.90 4.36 3.14
N LEU A 106 -8.34 4.91 4.22
CA LEU A 106 -8.59 6.29 4.64
C LEU A 106 -8.16 7.28 3.56
N GLU A 107 -7.02 7.05 2.92
CA GLU A 107 -6.54 7.91 1.85
C GLU A 107 -7.42 7.84 0.60
N SER A 108 -7.92 6.65 0.27
CA SER A 108 -8.93 6.50 -0.79
C SER A 108 -10.20 7.30 -0.49
N ILE A 109 -10.72 7.23 0.74
CA ILE A 109 -11.89 8.00 1.17
C ILE A 109 -11.61 9.51 1.10
N ARG A 110 -10.41 9.97 1.51
CA ARG A 110 -10.04 11.38 1.41
C ARG A 110 -10.00 11.87 -0.04
N ARG A 111 -9.42 11.09 -0.96
CA ARG A 111 -9.38 11.41 -2.40
C ARG A 111 -10.79 11.53 -2.98
N LEU A 112 -11.67 10.57 -2.66
CA LEU A 112 -13.08 10.60 -3.07
C LEU A 112 -13.82 11.80 -2.46
N GLY A 113 -13.61 12.07 -1.17
CA GLY A 113 -14.20 13.19 -0.45
C GLY A 113 -13.79 14.54 -1.03
N ALA A 114 -12.53 14.71 -1.44
CA ALA A 114 -12.09 15.95 -2.07
C ALA A 114 -12.85 16.25 -3.38
N ALA A 115 -13.38 15.25 -4.07
CA ALA A 115 -14.13 15.44 -5.31
C ALA A 115 -15.49 16.10 -5.08
N THR A 116 -15.98 16.16 -3.85
CA THR A 116 -17.21 16.90 -3.54
C THR A 116 -17.07 18.40 -3.70
N ALA A 117 -15.84 18.93 -3.72
CA ALA A 117 -15.57 20.34 -4.02
C ALA A 117 -15.78 20.68 -5.52
N CYS A 118 -15.80 19.68 -6.39
CA CYS A 118 -16.10 19.85 -7.82
C CYS A 118 -17.61 19.91 -8.05
N LEU A 119 -18.03 20.58 -9.12
CA LEU A 119 -19.40 20.49 -9.64
C LEU A 119 -19.77 19.02 -9.92
N PRO A 120 -21.03 18.58 -9.70
CA PRO A 120 -21.45 17.19 -9.86
C PRO A 120 -20.98 16.51 -11.16
N GLU A 121 -21.10 17.21 -12.29
CA GLU A 121 -20.69 16.80 -13.63
C GLU A 121 -19.17 16.58 -13.76
N ASN A 122 -18.37 17.23 -12.93
CA ASN A 122 -16.91 17.18 -12.95
C ASN A 122 -16.31 16.27 -11.87
N ARG A 123 -17.13 15.66 -11.00
CA ARG A 123 -16.64 14.85 -9.88
C ARG A 123 -15.83 13.64 -10.33
N LEU A 124 -16.27 12.96 -11.41
CA LEU A 124 -15.55 11.81 -11.95
C LEU A 124 -14.15 12.20 -12.44
N TYR A 125 -14.05 13.30 -13.18
CA TYR A 125 -12.76 13.82 -13.64
C TYR A 125 -11.89 14.31 -12.47
N GLY A 126 -12.48 14.88 -11.42
CA GLY A 126 -11.76 15.27 -10.20
C GLY A 126 -11.29 14.09 -9.34
N VAL A 127 -12.02 12.97 -9.31
CA VAL A 127 -11.55 11.73 -8.69
C VAL A 127 -10.38 11.17 -9.50
N MET A 128 -10.53 11.11 -10.82
CA MET A 128 -9.50 10.63 -11.75
C MET A 128 -8.19 11.41 -11.60
N GLU A 129 -8.23 12.75 -11.68
CA GLU A 129 -7.06 13.61 -11.56
C GLU A 129 -6.29 13.33 -10.26
N ARG A 130 -6.98 13.28 -9.12
CA ARG A 130 -6.35 13.00 -7.82
C ARG A 130 -5.83 11.57 -7.70
N GLY A 131 -6.50 10.62 -8.35
CA GLY A 131 -6.01 9.25 -8.48
C GLY A 131 -4.64 9.22 -9.17
N LEU A 132 -4.56 9.84 -10.35
CA LEU A 132 -3.34 9.95 -11.14
C LEU A 132 -2.23 10.71 -10.40
N LEU A 133 -2.53 11.85 -9.77
CA LEU A 133 -1.55 12.62 -9.01
C LEU A 133 -0.97 11.81 -7.83
N ALA A 134 -1.83 11.10 -7.09
CA ALA A 134 -1.37 10.25 -5.98
C ALA A 134 -0.54 9.07 -6.48
N SER A 135 -0.88 8.50 -7.64
CA SER A 135 -0.08 7.45 -8.28
C SER A 135 1.29 7.97 -8.71
N ALA A 136 1.35 9.15 -9.33
CA ALA A 136 2.61 9.78 -9.72
C ALA A 136 3.52 10.06 -8.52
N ASP A 137 2.96 10.57 -7.42
CA ASP A 137 3.70 10.82 -6.17
C ASP A 137 4.25 9.48 -5.58
N ARG A 138 3.44 8.40 -5.54
CA ARG A 138 3.89 7.07 -5.08
C ARG A 138 4.98 6.46 -5.96
N ALA A 139 4.82 6.56 -7.29
CA ALA A 139 5.78 6.03 -8.25
C ALA A 139 7.15 6.71 -8.11
N LEU A 140 7.15 8.03 -7.88
CA LEU A 140 8.34 8.81 -7.58
C LEU A 140 8.94 8.46 -6.23
N ASP A 141 8.13 8.32 -5.17
CA ASP A 141 8.64 8.00 -3.84
C ASP A 141 9.39 6.67 -3.82
N VAL A 142 8.85 5.64 -4.48
CA VAL A 142 9.52 4.34 -4.59
C VAL A 142 10.83 4.43 -5.38
N SER A 143 10.80 5.11 -6.53
CA SER A 143 11.98 5.23 -7.41
C SER A 143 13.06 6.12 -6.80
N GLY A 144 12.64 7.20 -6.14
CA GLY A 144 13.51 8.18 -5.50
C GLY A 144 14.20 7.65 -4.26
N CYS A 145 13.51 6.85 -3.43
CA CYS A 145 14.10 6.21 -2.25
C CYS A 145 15.18 5.20 -2.62
N ALA A 146 15.03 4.49 -3.74
CA ALA A 146 15.99 3.46 -4.17
C ALA A 146 17.38 4.03 -4.52
N ARG A 147 17.46 5.31 -4.92
CA ARG A 147 18.68 5.94 -5.44
C ARG A 147 19.20 7.12 -4.62
N GLY A 148 18.51 7.50 -3.54
CA GLY A 148 18.98 8.54 -2.62
C GLY A 148 19.05 9.95 -3.22
N PHE A 149 18.17 10.28 -4.18
CA PHE A 149 18.17 11.59 -4.84
C PHE A 149 17.87 12.74 -3.86
N SER A 150 18.44 13.92 -4.16
CA SER A 150 18.17 15.14 -3.39
C SER A 150 16.68 15.52 -3.42
N ALA A 151 16.23 16.25 -2.40
CA ALA A 151 14.84 16.74 -2.35
C ALA A 151 14.51 17.64 -3.56
N GLU A 152 15.46 18.47 -3.99
CA GLU A 152 15.29 19.36 -5.15
C GLU A 152 15.07 18.59 -6.46
N LYS A 153 15.92 17.59 -6.74
CA LYS A 153 15.76 16.75 -7.93
C LYS A 153 14.41 16.03 -7.93
N ARG A 154 13.99 15.50 -6.78
CA ARG A 154 12.68 14.84 -6.63
C ARG A 154 11.53 15.81 -6.91
N GLU A 155 11.54 17.02 -6.37
CA GLU A 155 10.47 18.00 -6.62
C GLU A 155 10.39 18.44 -8.10
N ARG A 156 11.53 18.53 -8.80
CA ARG A 156 11.52 18.81 -10.25
C ARG A 156 10.92 17.67 -11.07
N VAL A 157 11.29 16.41 -10.77
CA VAL A 157 10.68 15.23 -11.42
C VAL A 157 9.20 15.12 -11.09
N LYS A 158 8.82 15.42 -9.84
CA LYS A 158 7.42 15.49 -9.40
C LYS A 158 6.63 16.50 -10.21
N ALA A 159 7.17 17.71 -10.41
CA ALA A 159 6.54 18.72 -11.24
C ALA A 159 6.34 18.24 -12.69
N ALA A 160 7.33 17.56 -13.28
CA ALA A 160 7.22 16.97 -14.61
C ALA A 160 6.10 15.91 -14.69
N LEU A 161 6.05 14.97 -13.75
CA LEU A 161 4.99 13.96 -13.69
C LEU A 161 3.60 14.59 -13.51
N ARG A 162 3.49 15.61 -12.66
CA ARG A 162 2.22 16.33 -12.44
C ARG A 162 1.75 17.08 -13.69
N ARG A 163 2.67 17.68 -14.45
CA ARG A 163 2.34 18.27 -15.77
C ARG A 163 1.78 17.21 -16.71
N PHE A 164 2.43 16.05 -16.80
CA PHE A 164 1.95 14.94 -17.62
C PHE A 164 0.56 14.43 -17.21
N VAL A 165 0.31 14.28 -15.91
CA VAL A 165 -1.03 13.93 -15.38
C VAL A 165 -2.08 14.97 -15.79
N HIS A 166 -1.74 16.25 -15.72
CA HIS A 166 -2.63 17.33 -16.15
C HIS A 166 -2.94 17.28 -17.64
N GLU A 167 -1.97 16.91 -18.48
CA GLU A 167 -2.18 16.73 -19.91
C GLU A 167 -3.06 15.52 -20.24
N ILE A 168 -2.93 14.41 -19.51
CA ILE A 168 -3.87 13.28 -19.58
C ILE A 168 -5.27 13.75 -19.21
N TRP A 169 -5.42 14.46 -18.09
CA TRP A 169 -6.70 14.96 -17.64
C TRP A 169 -7.38 15.85 -18.68
N ARG A 170 -6.64 16.79 -19.28
CA ARG A 170 -7.15 17.64 -20.36
C ARG A 170 -7.62 16.85 -21.58
N ALA A 171 -6.83 15.86 -22.00
CA ALA A 171 -7.17 14.99 -23.12
C ALA A 171 -8.49 14.23 -22.87
N VAL A 172 -8.66 13.70 -21.65
CA VAL A 172 -9.88 12.97 -21.26
C VAL A 172 -11.10 13.89 -21.14
N CYS A 173 -10.92 15.12 -20.64
CA CYS A 173 -11.99 16.11 -20.53
C CYS A 173 -12.43 16.67 -21.90
N GLY A 174 -11.76 16.32 -23.00
CA GLY A 174 -12.08 16.83 -24.34
C GLY A 174 -11.78 18.32 -24.51
N GLU A 175 -10.95 18.91 -23.64
CA GLU A 175 -10.43 20.25 -23.88
C GLU A 175 -9.60 20.21 -25.16
N LYS A 176 -9.77 21.20 -26.06
CA LYS A 176 -8.94 21.30 -27.27
C LYS A 176 -7.48 21.35 -26.85
N ASN A 177 -6.80 20.22 -27.03
CA ASN A 177 -5.43 20.05 -26.62
C ASN A 177 -4.56 20.05 -27.88
N ASP A 178 -4.01 21.22 -28.20
CA ASP A 178 -2.86 21.33 -29.12
C ASP A 178 -1.55 20.94 -28.39
N GLY A 179 -1.66 20.44 -27.16
CA GLY A 179 -0.54 20.01 -26.31
C GLY A 179 0.06 18.67 -26.72
N GLN A 180 1.23 18.39 -26.15
CA GLN A 180 2.13 17.34 -26.60
C GLN A 180 1.55 15.93 -26.43
N VAL A 181 0.75 15.69 -25.37
CA VAL A 181 0.03 14.41 -25.20
C VAL A 181 -0.95 14.12 -26.34
N SER A 182 -1.58 15.13 -26.96
CA SER A 182 -2.48 14.90 -28.09
C SER A 182 -1.75 14.39 -29.33
N VAL A 183 -0.59 14.99 -29.64
CA VAL A 183 0.30 14.56 -30.72
C VAL A 183 0.86 13.16 -30.46
N LEU A 184 1.30 12.92 -29.22
CA LEU A 184 1.84 11.63 -28.80
C LEU A 184 0.76 10.55 -28.75
N ALA A 185 -0.47 10.89 -28.41
CA ALA A 185 -1.59 9.96 -28.45
C ALA A 185 -1.85 9.44 -29.87
N GLU A 186 -1.77 10.29 -30.89
CA GLU A 186 -1.88 9.83 -32.27
C GLU A 186 -0.72 8.92 -32.68
N GLY A 187 0.51 9.28 -32.31
CA GLY A 187 1.68 8.42 -32.54
C GLY A 187 1.56 7.05 -31.88
N VAL A 188 1.13 7.01 -30.61
CA VAL A 188 0.91 5.77 -29.85
C VAL A 188 -0.21 4.94 -30.47
N ARG A 189 -1.33 5.56 -30.86
CA ARG A 189 -2.43 4.87 -31.57
C ARG A 189 -1.94 4.26 -32.88
N SER A 190 -1.14 4.99 -33.65
CA SER A 190 -0.56 4.50 -34.90
C SER A 190 0.33 3.27 -34.67
N LEU A 191 1.21 3.32 -33.67
CA LEU A 191 2.10 2.21 -33.32
C LEU A 191 1.32 0.97 -32.87
N VAL A 192 0.33 1.15 -31.99
CA VAL A 192 -0.52 0.06 -31.47
C VAL A 192 -1.35 -0.56 -32.60
N SER A 193 -1.98 0.26 -33.45
CA SER A 193 -2.78 -0.24 -34.58
C SER A 193 -1.94 -0.94 -35.65
N SER A 194 -0.68 -0.52 -35.83
CA SER A 194 0.28 -1.14 -36.74
C SER A 194 0.94 -2.40 -36.16
N GLY A 195 0.67 -2.74 -34.89
CA GLY A 195 1.26 -3.91 -34.24
C GLY A 195 2.77 -3.80 -34.02
N VAL A 196 3.31 -2.59 -33.97
CA VAL A 196 4.74 -2.35 -33.73
C VAL A 196 5.07 -2.80 -32.31
N ALA A 197 6.18 -3.51 -32.12
CA ALA A 197 6.59 -3.97 -30.79
C ALA A 197 7.06 -2.78 -29.92
N PRO A 198 6.80 -2.77 -28.60
CA PRO A 198 7.25 -1.70 -27.70
C PRO A 198 8.77 -1.46 -27.73
N SER A 199 9.56 -2.49 -28.00
CA SER A 199 11.03 -2.44 -28.09
C SER A 199 11.55 -2.00 -29.47
N ASP A 200 10.68 -1.82 -30.46
CA ASP A 200 11.07 -1.43 -31.81
C ASP A 200 11.70 -0.02 -31.83
N PRO A 201 12.73 0.24 -32.67
CA PRO A 201 13.35 1.56 -32.77
C PRO A 201 12.37 2.71 -33.07
N GLU A 202 11.27 2.47 -33.79
CA GLU A 202 10.23 3.45 -34.03
C GLU A 202 9.42 3.77 -32.77
N ALA A 203 9.01 2.74 -32.04
CA ALA A 203 8.36 2.88 -30.75
C ALA A 203 9.25 3.65 -29.77
N GLN A 204 10.52 3.25 -29.67
CA GLN A 204 11.50 3.87 -28.78
C GLN A 204 11.75 5.34 -29.12
N ARG A 205 11.78 5.72 -30.41
CA ARG A 205 11.87 7.13 -30.82
C ARG A 205 10.67 7.94 -30.34
N THR A 206 9.45 7.42 -30.50
CA THR A 206 8.22 8.10 -30.05
C THR A 206 8.20 8.27 -28.53
N ILE A 207 8.57 7.23 -27.77
CA ILE A 207 8.59 7.30 -26.30
C ILE A 207 9.71 8.21 -25.78
N ARG A 208 10.90 8.22 -26.42
CA ARG A 208 11.94 9.21 -26.08
C ARG A 208 11.45 10.64 -26.32
N GLY A 209 10.67 10.87 -27.38
CA GLY A 209 10.01 12.15 -27.61
C GLY A 209 9.08 12.57 -26.47
N LEU A 210 8.27 11.64 -25.93
CA LEU A 210 7.45 11.85 -24.74
C LEU A 210 8.31 12.21 -23.51
N VAL A 211 9.35 11.42 -23.24
CA VAL A 211 10.22 11.64 -22.08
C VAL A 211 10.95 12.98 -22.19
N ALA A 212 11.46 13.33 -23.38
CA ALA A 212 12.14 14.60 -23.62
C ALA A 212 11.21 15.80 -23.42
N SER A 213 9.94 15.68 -23.84
CA SER A 213 8.89 16.66 -23.58
C SER A 213 8.65 16.85 -22.08
N MET A 214 8.53 15.75 -21.32
CA MET A 214 8.34 15.81 -19.87
C MET A 214 9.56 16.37 -19.13
N ALA A 215 10.76 16.03 -19.62
CA ALA A 215 12.05 16.46 -19.12
C ALA A 215 12.44 17.88 -19.54
N ASP A 216 11.52 18.66 -20.14
CA ASP A 216 11.79 20.05 -20.48
C ASP A 216 12.29 20.83 -19.24
N GLY A 217 13.50 21.39 -19.38
CA GLY A 217 14.24 22.05 -18.31
C GLY A 217 15.23 21.17 -17.52
N PHE A 218 15.39 19.87 -17.81
CA PHE A 218 16.34 18.97 -17.12
C PHE A 218 17.73 18.93 -17.78
N ALA A 219 18.02 19.85 -18.68
CA ALA A 219 19.16 19.81 -19.60
C ALA A 219 20.48 19.33 -18.94
N GLY A 220 20.95 18.14 -19.36
CA GLY A 220 22.21 17.54 -18.94
C GLY A 220 22.20 16.78 -17.60
N ASP A 221 21.05 16.61 -16.94
CA ASP A 221 20.93 15.83 -15.71
C ASP A 221 20.38 14.42 -16.00
N ASP A 222 21.26 13.54 -16.48
CA ASP A 222 20.93 12.14 -16.83
C ASP A 222 20.32 11.38 -15.65
N ASP A 223 20.73 11.72 -14.43
CA ASP A 223 20.22 11.21 -13.17
C ASP A 223 18.72 11.55 -12.98
N MET A 224 18.34 12.80 -13.26
CA MET A 224 16.95 13.23 -13.23
C MET A 224 16.11 12.60 -14.34
N ILE A 225 16.67 12.46 -15.55
CA ILE A 225 15.98 11.80 -16.67
C ILE A 225 15.75 10.32 -16.33
N ALA A 226 16.76 9.63 -15.79
CA ALA A 226 16.62 8.24 -15.34
C ALA A 226 15.56 8.10 -14.24
N LEU A 227 15.53 9.02 -13.26
CA LEU A 227 14.50 9.03 -12.23
C LEU A 227 13.10 9.26 -12.82
N LEU A 228 12.97 10.17 -13.79
CA LEU A 228 11.71 10.42 -14.50
C LEU A 228 11.24 9.18 -15.25
N VAL A 229 12.09 8.55 -16.05
CA VAL A 229 11.75 7.34 -16.83
C VAL A 229 11.35 6.20 -15.91
N GLN A 230 12.06 5.98 -14.79
CA GLN A 230 11.71 4.94 -13.82
C GLN A 230 10.38 5.21 -13.12
N SER A 231 10.17 6.46 -12.72
CA SER A 231 8.91 6.86 -12.08
C SER A 231 7.74 6.76 -13.06
N LEU A 232 7.95 7.12 -14.33
CA LEU A 232 6.96 7.00 -15.39
C LEU A 232 6.65 5.54 -15.72
N ALA A 233 7.67 4.68 -15.85
CA ALA A 233 7.48 3.24 -16.05
C ALA A 233 6.62 2.66 -14.93
N ARG A 234 6.95 3.00 -13.68
CA ARG A 234 6.20 2.52 -12.51
C ARG A 234 4.77 3.06 -12.47
N PHE A 235 4.58 4.34 -12.77
CA PHE A 235 3.25 4.95 -12.92
C PHE A 235 2.41 4.22 -13.98
N LEU A 236 2.99 3.89 -15.14
CA LEU A 236 2.30 3.17 -16.22
C LEU A 236 2.06 1.68 -15.93
N HIS A 237 2.52 1.15 -14.79
CA HIS A 237 2.20 -0.20 -14.32
C HIS A 237 1.23 -0.20 -13.13
N GLU A 238 0.82 0.96 -12.61
CA GLU A 238 -0.20 1.01 -11.56
C GLU A 238 -1.59 0.80 -12.15
N GLU A 239 -2.30 -0.23 -11.68
CA GLU A 239 -3.64 -0.63 -12.17
C GLU A 239 -4.67 0.53 -12.11
N GLU A 240 -4.53 1.45 -11.13
CA GLU A 240 -5.40 2.63 -10.99
C GLU A 240 -5.33 3.58 -12.20
N ASN A 241 -4.26 3.52 -13.02
CA ASN A 241 -4.00 4.46 -14.11
C ASN A 241 -4.45 3.95 -15.48
N GLY A 242 -4.90 2.70 -15.59
CA GLY A 242 -5.22 2.09 -16.88
C GLY A 242 -6.33 2.82 -17.63
N VAL A 243 -7.47 3.06 -16.96
CA VAL A 243 -8.63 3.71 -17.59
C VAL A 243 -8.30 5.13 -18.07
N PRO A 244 -7.70 6.02 -17.26
CA PRO A 244 -7.40 7.38 -17.74
C PRO A 244 -6.38 7.40 -18.88
N VAL A 245 -5.38 6.52 -18.84
CA VAL A 245 -4.38 6.40 -19.91
C VAL A 245 -5.04 5.91 -21.20
N GLU A 246 -5.89 4.88 -21.15
CA GLU A 246 -6.60 4.43 -22.35
C GLU A 246 -7.58 5.47 -22.92
N LEU A 247 -8.23 6.25 -22.06
CA LEU A 247 -9.10 7.34 -22.52
C LEU A 247 -8.31 8.46 -23.22
N ALA A 248 -7.09 8.75 -22.77
CA ALA A 248 -6.24 9.77 -23.39
C ALA A 248 -5.52 9.27 -24.66
N PHE A 249 -4.97 8.05 -24.63
CA PHE A 249 -4.08 7.52 -25.66
C PHE A 249 -4.73 6.46 -26.56
N GLY A 250 -5.97 6.05 -26.29
CA GLY A 250 -6.70 5.04 -27.05
C GLY A 250 -6.54 3.61 -26.52
N ARG A 251 -7.32 2.69 -27.11
CA ARG A 251 -7.39 1.29 -26.69
C ARG A 251 -6.01 0.61 -26.74
N SER A 252 -5.71 -0.19 -25.71
CA SER A 252 -4.45 -0.96 -25.59
C SER A 252 -3.19 -0.11 -25.43
N SER A 253 -3.32 1.21 -25.27
CA SER A 253 -2.18 2.10 -25.05
C SER A 253 -1.55 1.94 -23.68
N PHE A 254 -2.32 1.60 -22.64
CA PHE A 254 -1.81 1.53 -21.27
C PHE A 254 -0.68 0.50 -21.10
N ALA A 255 -0.96 -0.76 -21.43
CA ALA A 255 0.05 -1.83 -21.37
C ALA A 255 1.23 -1.54 -22.32
N TYR A 256 0.92 -1.07 -23.54
CA TYR A 256 1.93 -0.73 -24.53
C TYR A 256 2.91 0.35 -24.04
N LEU A 257 2.39 1.44 -23.46
CA LEU A 257 3.19 2.53 -22.91
C LEU A 257 4.03 2.04 -21.72
N GLY A 258 3.45 1.23 -20.84
CA GLY A 258 4.17 0.60 -19.74
C GLY A 258 5.38 -0.19 -20.25
N ASP A 259 5.16 -1.11 -21.19
CA ASP A 259 6.22 -1.93 -21.77
C ASP A 259 7.27 -1.10 -22.52
N ALA A 260 6.84 -0.09 -23.28
CA ALA A 260 7.74 0.72 -24.09
C ALA A 260 8.63 1.64 -23.23
N VAL A 261 8.11 2.19 -22.13
CA VAL A 261 8.91 2.97 -21.16
C VAL A 261 9.82 2.05 -20.34
N SER A 262 9.35 0.86 -19.95
CA SER A 262 10.20 -0.14 -19.29
C SER A 262 11.37 -0.58 -20.15
N ALA A 263 11.18 -0.71 -21.46
CA ALA A 263 12.25 -1.01 -22.40
C ALA A 263 13.34 0.07 -22.43
N LEU A 264 13.00 1.35 -22.22
CA LEU A 264 13.98 2.43 -22.06
C LEU A 264 14.80 2.26 -20.78
N VAL A 265 14.16 1.89 -19.66
CA VAL A 265 14.87 1.63 -18.39
C VAL A 265 15.93 0.53 -18.55
N VAL A 266 15.59 -0.53 -19.29
CA VAL A 266 16.50 -1.66 -19.55
C VAL A 266 17.64 -1.27 -20.50
N ALA A 267 17.35 -0.44 -21.51
CA ALA A 267 18.37 0.05 -22.45
C ALA A 267 19.41 0.94 -21.74
N ASP A 268 18.96 1.83 -20.83
CA ASP A 268 19.84 2.68 -20.02
C ASP A 268 20.72 1.87 -19.07
N ALA A 269 20.16 0.81 -18.45
CA ALA A 269 20.92 -0.08 -17.57
C ALA A 269 22.05 -0.84 -18.31
N ASN A 270 21.92 -1.02 -19.62
CA ASN A 270 22.90 -1.71 -20.47
C ASN A 270 23.91 -0.77 -21.14
N GLY A 271 23.92 0.53 -20.82
CA GLY A 271 24.94 1.48 -21.28
C GLY A 271 24.69 2.13 -22.65
N ASN A 272 23.50 1.98 -23.23
CA ASN A 272 23.10 2.74 -24.42
C ASN A 272 22.45 4.05 -23.98
N GLY A 273 23.26 5.05 -23.64
CA GLY A 273 22.79 6.34 -23.16
C GLY A 273 21.78 7.05 -24.08
N LEU A 274 20.93 7.88 -23.48
CA LEU A 274 19.91 8.75 -24.08
C LEU A 274 20.51 9.87 -24.96
N GLY A 275 21.29 9.48 -25.98
CA GLY A 275 21.82 10.36 -27.02
C GLY A 275 20.77 10.75 -28.06
#